data_AF-A0A1H1RWM5-F1
#
_entry.id   AF-A0A1H1RWM5-F1
#
_cell.length_a   1.000
_cell.length_b   1.000
_cell.length_c   1.000
_cell.angle_alpha   90.00
_cell.angle_beta   90.00
_cell.angle_gamma   90.00
#
_symmetry.space_group_name_H-M   'P 1'
#
loop_
_entity.id
_entity.type
_entity.pdbx_description
1 polymer ?
#
loop_
_entity_poly.entity_id
_entity_poly.type
_entity_poly.pdbx_seq_one_letter_code
_entity_poly.pdbx_strand_id
1 'polypeptide(L)'
;MASQRRSADGRRSTSADVCRRSVSSGLPHVCFVPTASGDSRDYTERFEAAFEGRAQTHVLSLFGQSPRDYQDPSMLLDMDLIYVGGGSTANLLSLWRRHGVDELMKKAAAGGTILAGISAGANCWFRASSTDSFGPLAPLNDGLGFLQGSACPHLHGEPGREESFRGWIADGSLPGPGTAIDDHAAVVYVDGVATSVMVEAARATAYIVEPDGNLCELDEHKHVLPASEHD
;
A
#
# COMPACT_ATOMS: atom_id res chain seq x y z
N MET A 1 65.13 -12.47 -10.13
CA MET A 1 64.48 -11.63 -9.11
C MET A 1 63.43 -10.75 -9.78
N ALA A 2 62.31 -10.54 -9.10
CA ALA A 2 60.98 -10.41 -9.66
C ALA A 2 60.64 -9.08 -10.37
N SER A 3 59.90 -9.26 -11.48
CA SER A 3 58.65 -8.61 -11.91
C SER A 3 58.50 -7.08 -11.90
N GLN A 4 58.20 -6.57 -13.10
CA GLN A 4 57.87 -5.19 -13.43
C GLN A 4 56.46 -4.79 -12.96
N ARG A 5 56.31 -3.52 -12.59
CA ARG A 5 55.07 -2.84 -12.21
C ARG A 5 54.31 -2.30 -13.43
N ARG A 6 53.04 -2.67 -13.55
CA ARG A 6 51.86 -1.96 -14.13
C ARG A 6 50.65 -2.68 -13.51
N SER A 7 49.45 -2.17 -13.24
CA SER A 7 48.74 -0.90 -13.42
C SER A 7 47.34 -1.17 -12.78
N ALA A 8 46.68 -0.12 -12.29
CA ALA A 8 45.22 0.05 -12.12
C ALA A 8 44.37 -1.03 -11.39
N ASP A 9 43.83 -0.66 -10.22
CA ASP A 9 42.43 -0.91 -9.80
C ASP A 9 42.19 -0.20 -8.44
N GLY A 10 41.02 0.29 -8.04
CA GLY A 10 39.71 0.15 -8.63
C GLY A 10 38.74 1.19 -8.07
N ARG A 11 37.89 1.72 -8.96
CA ARG A 11 36.63 2.35 -8.56
C ARG A 11 35.73 1.24 -8.07
N ARG A 12 35.30 1.29 -6.81
CA ARG A 12 34.22 0.45 -6.30
C ARG A 12 32.93 0.87 -6.98
N SER A 13 32.40 0.02 -7.84
CA SER A 13 31.02 0.09 -8.30
C SER A 13 30.12 -0.52 -7.24
N THR A 14 29.32 0.29 -6.57
CA THR A 14 28.15 -0.19 -5.82
C THR A 14 27.00 -0.37 -6.82
N SER A 15 26.80 -1.61 -7.28
CA SER A 15 25.63 -1.99 -8.08
C SER A 15 24.45 -2.14 -7.13
N ALA A 16 23.51 -1.20 -7.20
CA ALA A 16 22.15 -1.40 -6.72
C ALA A 16 21.39 -2.09 -7.85
N ASP A 17 21.48 -3.41 -7.91
CA ASP A 17 20.68 -4.23 -8.82
C ASP A 17 19.27 -4.36 -8.26
N VAL A 18 18.47 -3.30 -8.46
CA VAL A 18 17.01 -3.43 -8.48
C VAL A 18 16.70 -4.33 -9.67
N CYS A 19 16.17 -5.53 -9.39
CA CYS A 19 15.73 -6.49 -10.38
C CYS A 19 14.55 -5.89 -11.17
N ARG A 20 14.85 -5.05 -12.18
CA ARG A 20 13.86 -4.60 -13.15
C ARG A 20 13.52 -5.81 -14.00
N ARG A 21 12.31 -6.35 -13.85
CA ARG A 21 11.70 -7.14 -14.93
C ARG A 21 11.84 -6.29 -16.20
N SER A 22 12.56 -6.81 -17.19
CA SER A 22 12.68 -6.20 -18.50
C SER A 22 11.28 -6.09 -19.08
N VAL A 23 10.70 -4.90 -19.08
CA VAL A 23 9.42 -4.64 -19.74
C VAL A 23 9.66 -4.86 -21.23
N SER A 24 9.27 -6.04 -21.73
CA SER A 24 9.37 -6.38 -23.14
C SER A 24 8.36 -5.56 -23.91
N SER A 25 8.75 -4.35 -24.34
CA SER A 25 8.10 -3.53 -25.38
C SER A 25 6.55 -3.46 -25.39
N GLY A 26 5.89 -3.48 -24.22
CA GLY A 26 4.43 -3.46 -24.08
C GLY A 26 3.97 -2.56 -22.92
N LEU A 27 2.68 -2.22 -22.88
CA LEU A 27 2.06 -1.49 -21.78
C LEU A 27 2.09 -2.35 -20.48
N PRO A 28 2.28 -1.75 -19.29
CA PRO A 28 2.28 -2.50 -18.03
C PRO A 28 0.92 -3.14 -17.75
N HIS A 29 0.92 -4.30 -17.11
CA HIS A 29 -0.28 -5.00 -16.66
C HIS A 29 -0.71 -4.47 -15.29
N VAL A 30 -1.87 -3.84 -15.22
CA VAL A 30 -2.40 -3.24 -13.99
C VAL A 30 -3.73 -3.88 -13.63
N CYS A 31 -3.80 -4.51 -12.46
CA CYS A 31 -5.04 -5.11 -11.96
C CYS A 31 -5.72 -4.21 -10.92
N PHE A 32 -6.99 -3.93 -11.14
CA PHE A 32 -7.85 -3.32 -10.14
C PHE A 32 -8.54 -4.37 -9.28
N VAL A 33 -8.56 -4.15 -7.97
CA VAL A 33 -9.26 -5.00 -7.00
C VAL A 33 -10.33 -4.16 -6.28
N PRO A 34 -11.57 -4.14 -6.80
CA PRO A 34 -12.65 -3.30 -6.29
C PRO A 34 -13.40 -3.88 -5.08
N THR A 35 -12.91 -4.97 -4.47
CA THR A 35 -13.62 -5.74 -3.43
C THR A 35 -14.20 -4.89 -2.31
N ALA A 36 -13.47 -3.86 -1.86
CA ALA A 36 -13.92 -2.96 -0.79
C ALA A 36 -15.23 -2.24 -1.12
N SER A 37 -15.45 -1.95 -2.40
CA SER A 37 -16.66 -1.28 -2.90
C SER A 37 -17.81 -2.23 -3.26
N GLY A 38 -17.64 -3.53 -3.01
CA GLY A 38 -18.57 -4.55 -3.49
C GLY A 38 -18.51 -4.73 -5.01
N ASP A 39 -17.32 -4.62 -5.58
CA ASP A 39 -17.05 -4.68 -7.03
C ASP A 39 -17.88 -3.68 -7.84
N SER A 40 -17.91 -2.42 -7.40
CA SER A 40 -18.64 -1.35 -8.06
C SER A 40 -18.24 -1.20 -9.53
N ARG A 41 -19.22 -1.37 -10.43
CA ARG A 41 -19.03 -1.25 -11.88
C ARG A 41 -18.55 0.14 -12.28
N ASP A 42 -19.17 1.19 -11.75
CA ASP A 42 -18.80 2.58 -12.02
C ASP A 42 -17.37 2.89 -11.57
N TYR A 43 -16.93 2.28 -10.46
CA TYR A 43 -15.56 2.46 -9.99
C TYR A 43 -14.56 1.74 -10.90
N THR A 44 -14.89 0.54 -11.35
CA THR A 44 -14.10 -0.19 -12.35
C THR A 44 -13.96 0.59 -13.65
N GLU A 45 -15.05 1.14 -14.19
CA GLU A 45 -15.01 1.95 -15.42
C GLU A 45 -14.15 3.21 -15.27
N ARG A 46 -14.22 3.88 -14.11
CA ARG A 46 -13.36 5.03 -13.79
C ARG A 46 -11.89 4.64 -13.72
N PHE A 47 -11.58 3.49 -13.12
CA PHE A 47 -10.21 2.96 -13.10
C PHE A 47 -9.71 2.67 -14.52
N GLU A 48 -10.50 1.98 -15.35
CA GLU A 48 -10.11 1.64 -16.72
C GLU A 48 -9.87 2.90 -17.55
N ALA A 49 -10.76 3.89 -17.47
CA ALA A 49 -10.59 5.19 -18.13
C ALA A 49 -9.33 5.93 -17.64
N ALA A 50 -9.01 5.85 -16.34
CA ALA A 50 -7.82 6.47 -15.78
C ALA A 50 -6.50 5.84 -16.28
N PHE A 51 -6.53 4.60 -16.80
CA PHE A 51 -5.38 3.88 -17.33
C PHE A 51 -5.41 3.70 -18.87
N GLU A 52 -6.42 4.25 -19.55
CA GLU A 52 -6.54 4.17 -21.00
C GLU A 52 -5.27 4.68 -21.70
N GLY A 53 -4.75 3.88 -22.63
CA GLY A 53 -3.52 4.16 -23.38
C GLY A 53 -2.23 4.12 -22.56
N ARG A 54 -2.30 3.84 -21.25
CA ARG A 54 -1.16 3.83 -20.32
C ARG A 54 -0.86 2.46 -19.73
N ALA A 55 -1.85 1.56 -19.69
CA ALA A 55 -1.69 0.19 -19.19
C ALA A 55 -2.64 -0.79 -19.90
N GLN A 56 -2.32 -2.08 -19.82
CA GLN A 56 -3.30 -3.13 -20.02
C GLN A 56 -4.01 -3.39 -18.69
N THR A 57 -5.29 -3.03 -18.62
CA THR A 57 -6.09 -3.13 -17.40
C THR A 57 -6.69 -4.52 -17.22
N HIS A 58 -6.71 -4.98 -15.97
CA HIS A 58 -7.38 -6.20 -15.52
C HIS A 58 -8.22 -5.85 -14.29
N VAL A 59 -9.21 -6.67 -13.98
CA VAL A 59 -10.05 -6.50 -12.80
C VAL A 59 -10.19 -7.85 -12.13
N LEU A 60 -9.89 -7.94 -10.83
CA LEU A 60 -10.20 -9.11 -10.03
C LEU A 60 -11.53 -8.88 -9.28
N SER A 61 -12.60 -9.47 -9.78
CA SER A 61 -13.91 -9.46 -9.13
C SER A 61 -14.11 -10.71 -8.27
N LEU A 62 -14.57 -10.52 -7.04
CA LEU A 62 -14.95 -11.59 -6.10
C LEU A 62 -16.47 -11.73 -5.93
N PHE A 63 -17.25 -10.82 -6.53
CA PHE A 63 -18.72 -10.78 -6.45
C PHE A 63 -19.41 -11.34 -7.71
N GLY A 64 -18.72 -12.19 -8.48
CA GLY A 64 -19.27 -12.83 -9.68
C GLY A 64 -20.62 -13.52 -9.41
N GLN A 65 -21.59 -13.31 -10.30
CA GLN A 65 -22.97 -13.80 -10.12
C GLN A 65 -23.20 -15.17 -10.77
N SER A 66 -22.31 -15.59 -11.67
CA SER A 66 -22.30 -16.88 -12.34
C SER A 66 -20.96 -17.58 -12.18
N PRO A 67 -20.90 -18.93 -12.15
CA PRO A 67 -19.63 -19.66 -12.19
C PRO A 67 -18.74 -19.33 -13.39
N ARG A 68 -19.32 -18.78 -14.47
CA ARG A 68 -18.55 -18.33 -15.66
C ARG A 68 -17.85 -16.99 -15.45
N ASP A 69 -18.27 -16.22 -14.45
CA ASP A 69 -17.67 -14.93 -14.09
C ASP A 69 -16.53 -15.13 -13.08
N TYR A 70 -16.32 -16.37 -12.62
CA TYR A 70 -15.24 -16.68 -11.70
C TYR A 70 -13.89 -16.38 -12.35
N GLN A 71 -13.10 -15.57 -11.65
CA GLN A 71 -11.73 -15.28 -11.98
C GLN A 71 -10.85 -15.94 -10.92
N ASP A 72 -9.84 -16.69 -11.36
CA ASP A 72 -8.86 -17.27 -10.45
C ASP A 72 -7.98 -16.13 -9.89
N PRO A 73 -7.98 -15.88 -8.57
CA PRO A 73 -7.16 -14.84 -7.97
C PRO A 73 -5.66 -15.01 -8.22
N SER A 74 -5.19 -16.20 -8.64
CA SER A 74 -3.80 -16.43 -9.03
C SER A 74 -3.30 -15.49 -10.13
N MET A 75 -4.20 -14.91 -10.92
CA MET A 75 -3.90 -13.88 -11.92
C MET A 75 -3.12 -12.67 -11.36
N LEU A 76 -3.25 -12.38 -10.06
CA LEU A 76 -2.52 -11.29 -9.40
C LEU A 76 -1.00 -11.45 -9.50
N LEU A 77 -0.49 -12.69 -9.59
CA LEU A 77 0.95 -12.97 -9.64
C LEU A 77 1.60 -12.56 -10.97
N ASP A 78 0.79 -12.33 -12.00
CA ASP A 78 1.24 -11.93 -13.34
C ASP A 78 1.15 -10.41 -13.55
N MET A 79 0.82 -9.63 -12.52
CA MET A 79 0.61 -8.19 -12.62
C MET A 79 1.89 -7.40 -12.30
N ASP A 80 2.08 -6.28 -13.00
CA ASP A 80 3.13 -5.30 -12.67
C ASP A 80 2.70 -4.38 -11.52
N LEU A 81 1.41 -4.01 -11.49
CA LEU A 81 0.81 -3.22 -10.43
C LEU A 81 -0.58 -3.77 -10.07
N ILE A 82 -0.87 -3.82 -8.77
CA ILE A 82 -2.20 -4.10 -8.23
C ILE A 82 -2.69 -2.85 -7.50
N TYR A 83 -3.85 -2.33 -7.92
CA TYR A 83 -4.49 -1.17 -7.33
C TYR A 83 -5.76 -1.59 -6.58
N VAL A 84 -5.83 -1.32 -5.28
CA VAL A 84 -6.97 -1.67 -4.43
C VAL A 84 -7.84 -0.46 -4.20
N GLY A 85 -9.12 -0.55 -4.57
CA GLY A 85 -10.09 0.53 -4.42
C GLY A 85 -10.51 0.77 -2.96
N GLY A 86 -11.12 1.93 -2.74
CA GLY A 86 -11.77 2.29 -1.47
C GLY A 86 -13.11 1.60 -1.23
N GLY A 87 -13.64 1.72 -0.01
CA GLY A 87 -14.90 1.12 0.44
C GLY A 87 -14.80 0.58 1.86
N SER A 88 -15.33 -0.62 2.13
CA SER A 88 -15.26 -1.25 3.45
C SER A 88 -13.98 -2.07 3.62
N THR A 89 -13.07 -1.57 4.47
CA THR A 89 -11.86 -2.28 4.93
C THR A 89 -12.19 -3.63 5.57
N ALA A 90 -13.21 -3.69 6.43
CA ALA A 90 -13.57 -4.94 7.09
C ALA A 90 -14.10 -6.00 6.10
N ASN A 91 -14.91 -5.58 5.13
CA ASN A 91 -15.47 -6.50 4.14
C ASN A 91 -14.39 -7.02 3.18
N LEU A 92 -13.50 -6.14 2.70
CA LEU A 92 -12.44 -6.55 1.78
C LEU A 92 -11.53 -7.60 2.42
N LEU A 93 -11.08 -7.37 3.66
CA LEU A 93 -10.19 -8.28 4.38
C LEU A 93 -10.87 -9.62 4.69
N SER A 94 -12.15 -9.59 5.05
CA SER A 94 -12.95 -10.80 5.30
C SER A 94 -13.07 -11.68 4.05
N LEU A 95 -13.38 -11.07 2.90
CA LEU A 95 -13.47 -11.78 1.62
C LEU A 95 -12.11 -12.27 1.15
N TRP A 96 -11.07 -11.46 1.26
CA TRP A 96 -9.75 -11.84 0.79
C TRP A 96 -9.21 -13.07 1.50
N ARG A 97 -9.30 -13.13 2.84
CA ARG A 97 -8.91 -14.31 3.61
C ARG A 97 -9.71 -15.54 3.22
N ARG A 98 -11.00 -15.37 2.94
CA ARG A 98 -11.87 -16.48 2.49
C ARG A 98 -11.46 -17.02 1.12
N HIS A 99 -10.97 -16.16 0.24
CA HIS A 99 -10.57 -16.48 -1.13
C HIS A 99 -9.05 -16.71 -1.30
N GLY A 100 -8.26 -16.59 -0.23
CA GLY A 100 -6.79 -16.73 -0.28
C GLY A 100 -6.07 -15.58 -1.01
N VAL A 101 -6.73 -14.43 -1.17
CA VAL A 101 -6.18 -13.26 -1.86
C VAL A 101 -5.09 -12.60 -1.03
N ASP A 102 -5.21 -12.61 0.29
CA ASP A 102 -4.20 -12.16 1.25
C ASP A 102 -2.82 -12.81 1.01
N GLU A 103 -2.79 -14.13 0.89
CA GLU A 103 -1.56 -14.89 0.62
C GLU A 103 -1.02 -14.63 -0.80
N LEU A 104 -1.91 -14.41 -1.78
CA LEU A 104 -1.52 -14.07 -3.14
C LEU A 104 -0.94 -12.66 -3.24
N MET A 105 -1.49 -11.69 -2.53
CA MET A 105 -0.93 -10.33 -2.45
C MET A 105 0.47 -10.36 -1.83
N LYS A 106 0.67 -11.17 -0.77
CA LYS A 106 1.99 -11.35 -0.15
C LYS A 106 3.00 -11.95 -1.14
N LYS A 107 2.59 -12.95 -1.91
CA LYS A 107 3.43 -13.56 -2.97
C LYS A 107 3.71 -12.58 -4.11
N ALA A 108 2.73 -11.80 -4.55
CA ALA A 108 2.89 -10.79 -5.59
C ALA A 108 3.90 -9.72 -5.15
N ALA A 109 3.74 -9.18 -3.95
CA ALA A 109 4.70 -8.22 -3.37
C ALA A 109 6.13 -8.78 -3.31
N ALA A 110 6.29 -10.02 -2.79
CA ALA A 110 7.59 -10.69 -2.75
C ALA A 110 8.18 -10.96 -4.15
N GLY A 111 7.32 -11.06 -5.17
CA GLY A 111 7.70 -11.20 -6.59
C GLY A 111 8.03 -9.88 -7.28
N GLY A 112 7.93 -8.74 -6.59
CA GLY A 112 8.22 -7.41 -7.11
C GLY A 112 7.02 -6.68 -7.74
N THR A 113 5.80 -7.19 -7.61
CA THR A 113 4.59 -6.47 -8.02
C THR A 113 4.38 -5.25 -7.11
N ILE A 114 4.09 -4.10 -7.71
CA ILE A 114 3.78 -2.89 -6.96
C ILE A 114 2.36 -3.00 -6.41
N LEU A 115 2.20 -2.87 -5.09
CA LEU A 115 0.90 -2.78 -4.45
C LEU A 115 0.56 -1.32 -4.18
N ALA A 116 -0.61 -0.88 -4.63
CA ALA A 116 -1.14 0.44 -4.38
C ALA A 116 -2.58 0.32 -3.86
N GLY A 117 -3.01 1.27 -3.04
CA GLY A 117 -4.38 1.30 -2.59
C GLY A 117 -4.79 2.66 -2.06
N ILE A 118 -6.08 2.95 -2.18
CA ILE A 118 -6.69 4.19 -1.70
C ILE A 118 -7.72 3.88 -0.62
N SER A 119 -7.79 4.72 0.41
CA SER A 119 -8.78 4.58 1.48
C SER A 119 -8.69 3.19 2.13
N ALA A 120 -9.75 2.37 2.05
CA ALA A 120 -9.72 0.97 2.48
C ALA A 120 -8.60 0.13 1.87
N GLY A 121 -8.23 0.40 0.61
CA GLY A 121 -7.07 -0.21 -0.04
C GLY A 121 -5.73 0.24 0.54
N ALA A 122 -5.63 1.44 1.13
CA ALA A 122 -4.45 1.86 1.87
C ALA A 122 -4.41 1.20 3.26
N ASN A 123 -5.56 1.12 3.92
CA ASN A 123 -5.71 0.49 5.24
C ASN A 123 -5.24 -0.96 5.27
N CYS A 124 -5.60 -1.75 4.24
CA CYS A 124 -5.42 -3.19 4.30
C CYS A 124 -3.96 -3.65 4.38
N TRP A 125 -3.00 -2.83 3.96
CA TRP A 125 -1.57 -3.16 4.00
C TRP A 125 -0.99 -3.13 5.41
N PHE A 126 -1.54 -2.29 6.29
CA PHE A 126 -1.03 -2.11 7.65
C PHE A 126 -1.47 -3.24 8.57
N ARG A 127 -0.88 -3.33 9.75
CA ARG A 127 -1.33 -4.26 10.80
C ARG A 127 -2.70 -3.86 11.34
N ALA A 128 -2.94 -2.57 11.45
CA ALA A 128 -4.20 -2.02 11.92
C ALA A 128 -4.54 -0.72 11.17
N SER A 129 -5.76 -0.21 11.35
CA SER A 129 -6.16 1.07 10.76
C SER A 129 -7.33 1.72 11.49
N SER A 130 -7.55 3.01 11.23
CA SER A 130 -8.88 3.59 11.41
C SER A 130 -9.79 3.16 10.26
N THR A 131 -11.08 2.95 10.55
CA THR A 131 -12.06 2.54 9.53
C THR A 131 -13.46 2.97 9.94
N ASP A 132 -14.31 3.26 8.96
CA ASP A 132 -15.75 3.50 9.09
C ASP A 132 -16.58 2.31 8.58
N SER A 133 -15.94 1.15 8.36
CA SER A 133 -16.59 -0.07 7.84
C SER A 133 -17.77 -0.56 8.68
N PHE A 134 -17.88 -0.13 9.95
CA PHE A 134 -18.93 -0.50 10.89
C PHE A 134 -19.97 0.62 11.10
N GLY A 135 -19.96 1.65 10.26
CA GLY A 135 -20.76 2.86 10.40
C GLY A 135 -19.91 4.00 10.99
N PRO A 136 -19.87 4.20 12.32
CA PRO A 136 -18.97 5.18 12.91
C PRO A 136 -17.49 4.83 12.70
N LEU A 137 -16.63 5.87 12.72
CA LEU A 137 -15.18 5.69 12.73
C LEU A 137 -14.75 4.87 13.96
N ALA A 138 -13.94 3.85 13.73
CA ALA A 138 -13.51 2.90 14.74
C ALA A 138 -12.08 2.38 14.45
N PRO A 139 -11.37 1.87 15.46
CA PRO A 139 -10.13 1.14 15.25
C PRO A 139 -10.38 -0.27 14.69
N LEU A 140 -9.51 -0.73 13.80
CA LEU A 140 -9.52 -2.08 13.23
C LEU A 140 -8.13 -2.72 13.37
N ASN A 141 -8.02 -3.74 14.20
CA ASN A 141 -6.78 -4.50 14.45
C ASN A 141 -6.74 -5.82 13.63
N ASP A 142 -7.02 -5.72 12.33
CA ASP A 142 -7.18 -6.90 11.46
C ASP A 142 -6.62 -6.70 10.04
N GLY A 143 -5.67 -5.79 9.85
CA GLY A 143 -5.04 -5.60 8.54
C GLY A 143 -4.07 -6.74 8.17
N LEU A 144 -3.55 -6.74 6.94
CA LEU A 144 -2.68 -7.80 6.43
C LEU A 144 -1.27 -7.78 7.06
N GLY A 145 -0.86 -6.65 7.63
CA GLY A 145 0.41 -6.52 8.34
C GLY A 145 1.65 -6.58 7.45
N PHE A 146 1.53 -6.17 6.18
CA PHE A 146 2.70 -5.95 5.32
C PHE A 146 3.50 -4.74 5.82
N LEU A 147 2.79 -3.74 6.34
CA LEU A 147 3.34 -2.57 7.01
C LEU A 147 3.01 -2.63 8.50
N GLN A 148 3.98 -2.26 9.34
CA GLN A 148 3.78 -2.20 10.78
C GLN A 148 2.98 -0.96 11.20
N GLY A 149 2.48 -0.95 12.43
CA GLY A 149 1.71 0.17 12.96
C GLY A 149 0.30 0.24 12.36
N SER A 150 -0.25 1.45 12.32
CA SER A 150 -1.64 1.68 11.91
C SER A 150 -1.77 2.71 10.81
N ALA A 151 -2.75 2.57 9.93
CA ALA A 151 -3.08 3.58 8.91
C ALA A 151 -4.28 4.47 9.28
N CYS A 152 -4.25 5.70 8.80
CA CYS A 152 -5.39 6.61 8.81
C CYS A 152 -5.46 7.45 7.52
N PRO A 153 -6.15 6.98 6.47
CA PRO A 153 -6.44 7.79 5.30
C PRO A 153 -7.46 8.89 5.63
N HIS A 154 -7.56 9.92 4.80
CA HIS A 154 -8.52 11.03 4.93
C HIS A 154 -8.34 11.88 6.21
N LEU A 155 -7.12 11.95 6.76
CA LEU A 155 -6.87 12.50 8.10
C LEU A 155 -7.59 13.83 8.37
N HIS A 156 -7.41 14.82 7.48
CA HIS A 156 -8.08 16.12 7.57
C HIS A 156 -9.29 16.27 6.66
N GLY A 157 -9.59 15.27 5.81
CA GLY A 157 -10.76 15.27 4.94
C GLY A 157 -12.08 15.08 5.70
N GLU A 158 -12.02 14.39 6.85
CA GLU A 158 -13.18 14.01 7.64
C GLU A 158 -13.09 14.51 9.10
N PRO A 159 -14.09 15.24 9.61
CA PRO A 159 -14.06 15.78 10.97
C PRO A 159 -13.87 14.72 12.05
N GLY A 160 -13.01 15.01 13.04
CA GLY A 160 -12.78 14.16 14.21
C GLY A 160 -11.85 12.97 13.98
N ARG A 161 -11.41 12.73 12.75
CA ARG A 161 -10.53 11.61 12.41
C ARG A 161 -9.11 11.78 12.97
N GLU A 162 -8.53 12.98 12.88
CA GLU A 162 -7.23 13.29 13.48
C GLU A 162 -7.21 13.06 15.00
N GLU A 163 -8.17 13.65 15.71
CA GLU A 163 -8.28 13.52 17.17
C GLU A 163 -8.47 12.06 17.59
N SER A 164 -9.39 11.34 16.92
CA SER A 164 -9.66 9.93 17.22
C SER A 164 -8.44 9.05 16.98
N PHE A 165 -7.78 9.23 15.83
CA PHE A 165 -6.62 8.41 15.47
C PHE A 165 -5.44 8.66 16.41
N ARG A 166 -5.14 9.93 16.74
CA ARG A 166 -4.12 10.27 17.73
C ARG A 166 -4.42 9.70 19.10
N GLY A 167 -5.68 9.77 19.53
CA GLY A 167 -6.15 9.16 20.78
C GLY A 167 -5.93 7.65 20.82
N TRP A 168 -6.34 6.93 19.78
CA TRP A 168 -6.19 5.47 19.71
C TRP A 168 -4.75 4.99 19.66
N ILE A 169 -3.84 5.77 19.06
CA ILE A 169 -2.42 5.46 19.12
C ILE A 169 -1.88 5.68 20.54
N ALA A 170 -2.22 6.82 21.16
CA ALA A 170 -1.75 7.18 22.49
C ALA A 170 -2.25 6.25 23.60
N ASP A 171 -3.49 5.76 23.49
CA ASP A 171 -4.09 4.85 24.47
C ASP A 171 -3.82 3.36 24.19
N GLY A 172 -3.19 3.05 23.05
CA GLY A 172 -2.83 1.69 22.64
C GLY A 172 -3.97 0.87 22.00
N SER A 173 -5.13 1.47 21.72
CA SER A 173 -6.21 0.83 20.95
C SER A 173 -5.78 0.49 19.52
N LEU A 174 -4.83 1.25 18.97
CA LEU A 174 -4.15 1.00 17.71
C LEU A 174 -2.63 0.96 17.93
N PRO A 175 -1.89 0.03 17.30
CA PRO A 175 -0.43 0.00 17.39
C PRO A 175 0.21 1.22 16.70
N GLY A 176 1.09 1.89 17.43
CA GLY A 176 1.95 2.97 16.91
C GLY A 176 3.33 2.47 16.41
N PRO A 177 4.09 3.32 15.70
CA PRO A 177 3.67 4.62 15.15
C PRO A 177 2.57 4.47 14.08
N GLY A 178 1.67 5.45 14.01
CA GLY A 178 0.59 5.49 13.02
C GLY A 178 1.00 6.29 11.79
N THR A 179 0.64 5.84 10.59
CA THR A 179 0.75 6.61 9.35
C THR A 179 -0.59 7.24 9.02
N ALA A 180 -0.66 8.55 9.03
CA ALA A 180 -1.85 9.29 8.64
C ALA A 180 -1.65 9.99 7.29
N ILE A 181 -2.64 9.93 6.42
CA ILE A 181 -2.51 10.33 5.01
C ILE A 181 -3.69 11.23 4.67
N ASP A 182 -3.41 12.43 4.15
CA ASP A 182 -4.46 13.32 3.66
C ASP A 182 -5.03 12.84 2.32
N ASP A 183 -6.23 13.34 2.01
CA ASP A 183 -6.72 13.31 0.64
C ASP A 183 -5.70 13.91 -0.31
N HIS A 184 -5.57 13.33 -1.50
CA HIS A 184 -4.60 13.72 -2.52
C HIS A 184 -3.12 13.51 -2.13
N ALA A 185 -2.83 12.78 -1.06
CA ALA A 185 -1.50 12.32 -0.71
C ALA A 185 -1.39 10.78 -0.78
N ALA A 186 -0.18 10.30 -1.02
CA ALA A 186 0.18 8.89 -0.92
C ALA A 186 1.57 8.75 -0.30
N VAL A 187 1.78 7.73 0.52
CA VAL A 187 3.10 7.39 1.08
C VAL A 187 3.65 6.19 0.32
N VAL A 188 4.87 6.33 -0.19
CA VAL A 188 5.59 5.23 -0.84
C VAL A 188 6.39 4.47 0.21
N TYR A 189 6.21 3.16 0.22
CA TYR A 189 6.98 2.24 1.05
C TYR A 189 7.89 1.38 0.18
N VAL A 190 9.13 1.20 0.62
CA VAL A 190 10.09 0.25 0.05
C VAL A 190 10.62 -0.61 1.18
N ASP A 191 10.49 -1.93 1.06
CA ASP A 191 10.91 -2.90 2.08
C ASP A 191 10.37 -2.57 3.49
N GLY A 192 9.13 -2.10 3.56
CA GLY A 192 8.45 -1.75 4.81
C GLY A 192 8.83 -0.37 5.39
N VAL A 193 9.71 0.39 4.73
CA VAL A 193 10.15 1.71 5.18
C VAL A 193 9.50 2.79 4.31
N ALA A 194 8.93 3.82 4.93
CA ALA A 194 8.41 4.99 4.22
C ALA A 194 9.56 5.77 3.59
N THR A 195 9.51 5.99 2.26
CA THR A 195 10.60 6.63 1.51
C THR A 195 10.24 7.97 0.92
N SER A 196 8.97 8.22 0.60
CA SER A 196 8.52 9.50 0.03
C SER A 196 7.03 9.70 0.20
N VAL A 197 6.60 10.97 0.11
CA VAL A 197 5.20 11.37 0.01
C VAL A 197 4.96 11.93 -1.40
N MET A 198 3.98 11.38 -2.10
CA MET A 198 3.50 11.90 -3.37
C MET A 198 2.22 12.70 -3.13
N VAL A 199 2.12 13.88 -3.74
CA VAL A 199 0.98 14.78 -3.54
C VAL A 199 0.45 15.29 -4.88
N GLU A 200 -0.87 15.31 -5.02
CA GLU A 200 -1.55 15.91 -6.17
C GLU A 200 -1.99 17.36 -5.87
N ALA A 201 -2.19 17.71 -4.59
CA ALA A 201 -2.63 19.03 -4.16
C ALA A 201 -1.59 19.70 -3.26
N ALA A 202 -1.39 21.01 -3.41
CA ALA A 202 -0.32 21.78 -2.74
C ALA A 202 -0.39 21.80 -1.19
N ARG A 203 -1.50 21.34 -0.59
CA ARG A 203 -1.70 21.26 0.87
C ARG A 203 -1.87 19.84 1.39
N ALA A 204 -1.91 18.85 0.50
CA ALA A 204 -1.97 17.46 0.92
C ALA A 204 -0.58 17.02 1.39
N THR A 205 -0.54 16.20 2.43
CA THR A 205 0.71 15.61 2.92
C THR A 205 0.40 14.31 3.70
N ALA A 206 1.42 13.72 4.30
CA ALA A 206 1.28 12.60 5.21
C ALA A 206 2.02 12.87 6.51
N TYR A 207 1.65 12.13 7.55
CA TYR A 207 2.13 12.33 8.90
C TYR A 207 2.44 10.99 9.57
N ILE A 208 3.34 11.04 10.54
CA ILE A 208 3.50 10.03 11.56
C ILE A 208 2.82 10.50 12.85
N VAL A 209 2.01 9.63 13.42
CA VAL A 209 1.50 9.76 14.79
C VAL A 209 2.37 8.90 15.69
N GLU A 210 3.16 9.56 16.54
CA GLU A 210 4.03 8.89 17.50
C GLU A 210 3.22 8.15 18.59
N PRO A 211 3.81 7.18 19.31
CA PRO A 211 3.12 6.42 20.35
C PRO A 211 2.50 7.26 21.48
N ASP A 212 2.89 8.52 21.65
CA ASP A 212 2.31 9.47 22.62
C ASP A 212 1.16 10.31 22.02
N GLY A 213 0.79 10.06 20.76
CA GLY A 213 -0.24 10.80 20.02
C GLY A 213 0.26 12.09 19.36
N ASN A 214 1.56 12.39 19.39
CA ASN A 214 2.10 13.55 18.69
C ASN A 214 2.08 13.35 17.18
N LEU A 215 1.56 14.34 16.45
CA LEU A 215 1.50 14.35 14.99
C LEU A 215 2.73 15.07 14.44
N CYS A 216 3.48 14.40 13.58
CA CYS A 216 4.65 14.94 12.89
C CYS A 216 4.49 14.75 11.39
N GLU A 217 4.72 15.79 10.60
CA GLU A 217 4.73 15.65 9.13
C GLU A 217 5.82 14.66 8.70
N LEU A 218 5.49 13.80 7.74
CA LEU A 218 6.37 12.79 7.20
C LEU A 218 7.36 13.46 6.23
N ASP A 219 8.53 13.81 6.76
CA ASP A 219 9.61 14.46 6.02
C ASP A 219 10.42 13.44 5.21
N GLU A 220 10.41 13.58 3.88
CA GLU A 220 11.17 12.78 2.91
C GLU A 220 12.69 12.75 3.16
N HIS A 221 13.21 13.67 3.99
CA HIS A 221 14.63 13.74 4.35
C HIS A 221 14.98 13.14 5.70
N LYS A 222 14.00 12.71 6.50
CA LYS A 222 14.25 11.97 7.74
C LYS A 222 14.16 10.47 7.45
N HIS A 223 15.30 9.86 7.13
CA HIS A 223 15.42 8.40 7.10
C HIS A 223 14.90 7.81 8.41
N VAL A 224 13.72 7.18 8.38
CA VAL A 224 13.23 6.34 9.46
C VAL A 224 14.14 5.12 9.47
N LEU A 225 15.05 5.06 10.45
CA LEU A 225 15.90 3.90 10.67
C LEU A 225 14.98 2.70 10.99
N PRO A 226 15.28 1.49 10.47
CA PRO A 226 14.52 0.31 10.84
C PRO A 226 14.57 0.12 12.35
N ALA A 227 13.41 -0.11 12.96
CA ALA A 227 13.33 -0.50 14.36
C ALA A 227 14.19 -1.76 14.55
N SER A 228 15.21 -1.65 15.39
CA SER A 228 16.06 -2.77 15.76
C SER A 228 15.20 -3.88 16.36
N GLU A 229 15.31 -5.09 15.81
CA GLU A 229 14.85 -6.31 16.48
C GLU A 229 15.48 -6.32 17.88
N HIS A 230 14.64 -6.20 18.91
CA HIS A 230 15.05 -6.54 20.26
C HIS A 230 14.75 -8.02 20.46
N ASP A 231 15.83 -8.77 20.73
CA ASP A 231 15.87 -10.17 21.19
C ASP A 231 14.86 -10.49 22.30
#